data_AF-A0A8T6QZX2-F1
#
_entry.id   AF-A0A8T6QZX2-F1
#
_cell.length_a   1.000
_cell.length_b   1.000
_cell.length_c   1.000
_cell.angle_alpha   90.00
_cell.angle_beta   90.00
_cell.angle_gamma   90.00
#
_symmetry.space_group_name_H-M   'P 1'
#
loop_
_entity.id
_entity.type
_entity.pdbx_description
1 polymer ?
#
loop_
_entity_poly.entity_id
_entity_poly.type
_entity_poly.pdbx_seq_one_letter_code
_entity_poly.pdbx_strand_id
1 'polypeptide(L)'
;MTRLRPGPALVVATCVALTLATGACGLSDDAAGARPDAAGSTPTSESPSASRSSSAADSPEAVLGLAGLQLPPGAGGAQVETRTGLPENVEEAYRVTFVVDRGAALGFCASGGLGGDLPAVALTADQTEALGVEGTPAQGSRICASQWPENPAWQRTVLIEPDDPTTVHVGLERWSR
;
A
#
# COMPACT_ATOMS: atom_id res chain seq x y z
N MET A 1 33.39 -33.49 -26.44
CA MET A 1 32.75 -32.85 -27.59
C MET A 1 31.36 -33.46 -27.77
N THR A 2 30.31 -32.77 -27.31
CA THR A 2 28.94 -32.96 -27.81
C THR A 2 28.21 -31.64 -27.68
N ARG A 3 27.93 -31.00 -28.81
CA ARG A 3 27.17 -29.75 -28.93
C ARG A 3 25.68 -30.11 -28.96
N LEU A 4 24.84 -29.41 -28.20
CA LEU A 4 23.40 -29.28 -28.47
C LEU A 4 22.93 -27.90 -27.98
N ARG A 5 22.69 -27.00 -28.94
CA ARG A 5 21.74 -25.87 -28.94
C ARG A 5 20.93 -26.04 -30.25
N PRO A 6 19.69 -25.52 -30.44
CA PRO A 6 19.02 -24.40 -29.76
C PRO A 6 17.57 -24.68 -29.32
N GLY A 7 16.95 -23.75 -28.58
CA GLY A 7 15.53 -23.81 -28.17
C GLY A 7 14.55 -23.25 -29.21
N PRO A 8 13.28 -23.01 -28.81
CA PRO A 8 12.50 -21.93 -29.39
C PRO A 8 11.93 -21.00 -28.32
N ALA A 9 12.22 -19.71 -28.48
CA ALA A 9 11.51 -18.63 -27.82
C ALA A 9 10.08 -18.56 -28.38
N LEU A 10 9.07 -18.67 -27.53
CA LEU A 10 7.69 -18.34 -27.89
C LEU A 10 7.39 -16.93 -27.37
N VAL A 11 7.51 -15.95 -28.25
CA VAL A 11 7.03 -14.59 -28.03
C VAL A 11 5.52 -14.63 -28.26
N VAL A 12 4.73 -14.56 -27.20
CA VAL A 12 3.28 -14.36 -27.30
C VAL A 12 3.01 -12.87 -27.15
N ALA A 13 2.88 -12.20 -28.30
CA ALA A 13 2.33 -10.87 -28.40
C ALA A 13 0.80 -10.97 -28.31
N THR A 14 0.21 -10.46 -27.24
CA THR A 14 -1.25 -10.30 -27.16
C THR A 14 -1.56 -8.82 -27.04
N CYS A 15 -1.99 -8.25 -28.17
CA CYS A 15 -2.64 -6.95 -28.24
C CYS A 15 -4.03 -7.07 -27.59
N VAL A 16 -4.32 -6.26 -26.58
CA VAL A 16 -5.70 -6.08 -26.10
C VAL A 16 -6.04 -4.60 -26.16
N ALA A 17 -7.16 -4.33 -26.84
CA ALA A 17 -7.57 -3.07 -27.39
C ALA A 17 -7.99 -2.02 -26.34
N LEU A 18 -7.72 -0.76 -26.68
CA LEU A 18 -8.10 0.44 -25.94
C LEU A 18 -9.57 0.77 -26.25
N THR A 19 -10.46 0.63 -25.27
CA THR A 19 -11.86 1.06 -25.41
C THR A 19 -12.01 2.48 -24.86
N LEU A 20 -12.13 3.47 -25.75
CA LEU A 20 -12.50 4.84 -25.42
C LEU A 20 -14.01 4.93 -25.22
N ALA A 21 -14.47 5.19 -24.00
CA ALA A 21 -15.86 5.55 -23.71
C ALA A 21 -15.95 7.06 -23.49
N THR A 22 -16.53 7.75 -24.47
CA THR A 22 -16.96 9.15 -24.40
C THR A 22 -18.35 9.19 -23.79
N GLY A 23 -18.48 9.80 -22.60
CA GLY A 23 -19.74 9.99 -21.87
C GLY A 23 -20.12 11.46 -21.84
N ALA A 24 -21.34 11.73 -22.29
CA ALA A 24 -21.89 13.03 -22.68
C ALA A 24 -22.13 14.05 -21.54
N CYS A 25 -22.30 15.29 -21.99
CA CYS A 25 -22.76 16.47 -21.27
C CYS A 25 -24.11 16.27 -20.58
N GLY A 26 -24.30 16.95 -19.44
CA GLY A 26 -25.60 17.26 -18.88
C GLY A 26 -25.55 18.60 -18.15
N LEU A 27 -25.88 19.69 -18.85
CA LEU A 27 -26.26 20.95 -18.25
C LEU A 27 -27.69 20.82 -17.71
N SER A 28 -27.92 21.28 -16.49
CA SER A 28 -29.23 21.74 -16.04
C SER A 28 -29.05 23.07 -15.30
N ASP A 29 -29.51 24.12 -15.97
CA ASP A 29 -29.86 25.43 -15.41
C ASP A 29 -31.37 25.37 -15.13
N ASP A 30 -31.83 25.80 -13.96
CA ASP A 30 -32.89 26.84 -13.83
C ASP A 30 -33.32 27.08 -12.36
N ALA A 31 -33.84 28.28 -12.17
CA ALA A 31 -34.81 28.74 -11.17
C ALA A 31 -34.29 29.33 -9.84
N ALA A 32 -34.09 30.65 -9.91
CA ALA A 32 -34.11 31.60 -8.81
C ALA A 32 -35.47 31.67 -8.08
N GLY A 33 -35.42 31.91 -6.77
CA GLY A 33 -36.56 32.33 -5.96
C GLY A 33 -36.10 32.95 -4.64
N ALA A 34 -36.34 34.25 -4.47
CA ALA A 34 -35.93 35.05 -3.32
C ALA A 34 -36.95 35.01 -2.16
N ARG A 35 -36.45 34.70 -0.94
CA ARG A 35 -36.68 35.21 0.46
C ARG A 35 -37.96 36.02 0.80
N PRO A 36 -38.50 36.00 2.06
CA PRO A 36 -37.72 36.32 3.27
C PRO A 36 -38.10 35.69 4.66
N ASP A 37 -37.21 35.97 5.60
CA ASP A 37 -37.09 35.87 7.07
C ASP A 37 -38.21 35.32 7.99
N ALA A 38 -37.81 34.43 8.91
CA ALA A 38 -38.14 34.55 10.34
C ALA A 38 -37.16 33.74 11.23
N ALA A 39 -36.35 34.51 11.97
CA ALA A 39 -35.62 34.24 13.21
C ALA A 39 -35.70 32.83 13.86
N GLY A 40 -34.52 32.24 14.08
CA GLY A 40 -34.35 31.16 15.06
C GLY A 40 -33.22 30.19 14.76
N SER A 41 -31.99 30.66 14.52
CA SER A 41 -30.83 29.79 14.45
C SER A 41 -29.63 30.52 15.01
N THR A 42 -29.29 30.22 16.26
CA THR A 42 -27.90 30.33 16.72
C THR A 42 -27.09 29.36 15.87
N PRO A 43 -26.14 29.80 15.04
CA PRO A 43 -25.13 28.87 14.57
C PRO A 43 -24.29 28.54 15.79
N THR A 44 -24.49 27.34 16.34
CA THR A 44 -23.39 26.66 17.02
C THR A 44 -22.20 26.78 16.07
N SER A 45 -21.15 27.45 16.52
CA SER A 45 -19.82 27.34 15.92
C SER A 45 -19.40 25.89 15.99
N GLU A 46 -19.92 25.07 15.08
CA GLU A 46 -19.27 23.85 14.69
C GLU A 46 -18.08 24.34 13.87
N SER A 47 -16.93 24.46 14.55
CA SER A 47 -15.64 24.69 13.91
C SER A 47 -15.58 23.75 12.71
N PRO A 48 -15.62 24.26 11.46
CA PRO A 48 -15.45 23.39 10.32
C PRO A 48 -14.03 22.85 10.46
N SER A 49 -13.98 21.54 10.59
CA SER A 49 -12.91 20.68 10.11
C SER A 49 -11.56 21.38 10.07
N ALA A 50 -10.68 21.01 11.00
CA ALA A 50 -9.29 20.90 10.63
C ALA A 50 -9.25 20.06 9.35
N SER A 51 -9.23 20.74 8.21
CA SER A 51 -8.57 20.28 7.01
C SER A 51 -7.16 20.02 7.48
N ARG A 52 -6.94 18.82 8.04
CA ARG A 52 -5.64 18.20 8.03
C ARG A 52 -5.37 18.14 6.54
N SER A 53 -4.60 19.12 6.08
CA SER A 53 -3.99 19.10 4.77
C SER A 53 -3.32 17.74 4.70
N SER A 54 -4.02 16.78 4.09
CA SER A 54 -3.48 15.47 3.83
C SER A 54 -2.37 15.73 2.84
N SER A 55 -1.17 15.85 3.37
CA SER A 55 0.06 15.83 2.61
C SER A 55 0.01 14.61 1.69
N ALA A 56 0.63 14.69 0.52
CA ALA A 56 0.57 13.58 -0.43
C ALA A 56 1.04 12.22 0.15
N ALA A 57 1.73 12.21 1.31
CA ALA A 57 2.10 11.04 2.10
C ALA A 57 0.98 10.41 2.95
N ASP A 58 -0.27 10.88 2.85
CA ASP A 58 -1.39 10.35 3.65
C ASP A 58 -2.15 9.18 2.99
N SER A 59 -1.81 8.81 1.75
CA SER A 59 -2.41 7.65 1.07
C SER A 59 -1.51 6.41 1.15
N PRO A 60 -2.08 5.19 1.30
CA PRO A 60 -1.33 3.93 1.24
C PRO A 60 -0.45 3.80 0.01
N GLU A 61 -0.95 4.23 -1.15
CA GLU A 61 -0.24 4.16 -2.43
C GLU A 61 0.99 5.07 -2.45
N ALA A 62 0.86 6.29 -1.94
CA ALA A 62 1.99 7.22 -1.87
C ALA A 62 3.06 6.73 -0.90
N VAL A 63 2.67 6.20 0.26
CA VAL A 63 3.61 5.68 1.28
C VAL A 63 4.36 4.45 0.77
N LEU A 64 3.66 3.49 0.17
CA LEU A 64 4.31 2.36 -0.49
C LEU A 64 5.28 2.82 -1.59
N GLY A 65 4.90 3.86 -2.33
CA GLY A 65 5.71 4.46 -3.38
C GLY A 65 7.04 5.07 -2.89
N LEU A 66 7.13 5.53 -1.64
CA LEU A 66 8.38 6.05 -1.06
C LEU A 66 9.51 4.99 -1.06
N ALA A 67 9.14 3.71 -0.98
CA ALA A 67 10.04 2.57 -0.95
C ALA A 67 9.92 1.69 -2.22
N GLY A 68 9.40 2.25 -3.32
CA GLY A 68 9.30 1.57 -4.61
C GLY A 68 8.29 0.43 -4.66
N LEU A 69 7.36 0.35 -3.70
CA LEU A 69 6.27 -0.62 -3.70
C LEU A 69 5.00 -0.01 -4.29
N GLN A 70 4.11 -0.87 -4.76
CA GLN A 70 2.82 -0.48 -5.34
C GLN A 70 1.71 -1.31 -4.71
N LEU A 71 0.61 -0.67 -4.34
CA LEU A 71 -0.53 -1.39 -3.78
C LEU A 71 -1.07 -2.39 -4.82
N PRO A 72 -1.22 -3.68 -4.49
CA PRO A 72 -1.73 -4.67 -5.43
C PRO A 72 -3.14 -4.32 -5.96
N PRO A 73 -3.45 -4.62 -7.23
CA PRO A 73 -4.80 -4.44 -7.74
C PRO A 73 -5.80 -5.30 -6.95
N GLY A 74 -6.95 -4.72 -6.61
CA GLY A 74 -7.97 -5.38 -5.80
C GLY A 74 -7.70 -5.38 -4.30
N ALA A 75 -6.63 -4.73 -3.83
CA ALA A 75 -6.44 -4.48 -2.41
C ALA A 75 -7.56 -3.58 -1.86
N GLY A 76 -8.13 -3.98 -0.72
CA GLY A 76 -9.18 -3.27 -0.02
C GLY A 76 -8.76 -2.89 1.40
N GLY A 77 -9.44 -1.87 1.94
CA GLY A 77 -9.28 -1.48 3.34
C GLY A 77 -7.88 -0.99 3.71
N ALA A 78 -7.10 -0.51 2.74
CA ALA A 78 -5.73 -0.09 2.97
C ALA A 78 -5.65 1.07 3.98
N GLN A 79 -4.82 0.92 5.00
CA GLN A 79 -4.58 1.91 6.05
C GLN A 79 -3.08 2.21 6.14
N VAL A 80 -2.76 3.43 6.57
CA VAL A 80 -1.40 3.88 6.87
C VAL A 80 -1.33 4.33 8.32
N GLU A 81 -0.26 3.93 9.00
CA GLU A 81 0.18 4.49 10.27
C GLU A 81 1.60 5.04 10.11
N THR A 82 1.78 6.35 10.33
CA THR A 82 3.11 6.94 10.48
C THR A 82 3.61 6.69 11.89
N ARG A 83 4.77 6.06 12.03
CA ARG A 83 5.36 5.76 13.34
C ARG A 83 6.07 6.99 13.90
N THR A 84 5.90 7.21 15.20
CA THR A 84 6.55 8.31 15.95
C THR A 84 7.42 7.75 17.08
N GLY A 85 8.35 8.54 17.60
CA GLY A 85 9.28 8.07 18.64
C GLY A 85 10.29 7.06 18.11
N LEU A 86 10.79 7.30 16.90
CA LEU A 86 11.68 6.41 16.18
C LEU A 86 13.05 6.31 16.86
N PRO A 87 13.76 5.17 16.70
CA PRO A 87 15.17 5.07 17.07
C PRO A 87 16.01 6.15 16.37
N GLU A 88 17.14 6.55 16.96
CA GLU A 88 18.00 7.61 16.41
C GLU A 88 18.47 7.34 14.98
N ASN A 89 18.60 6.06 14.60
CA ASN A 89 19.07 5.64 13.29
C ASN A 89 17.94 5.51 12.23
N VAL A 90 16.70 5.88 12.56
CA VAL A 90 15.54 5.81 11.65
C VAL A 90 14.97 7.21 11.47
N GLU A 91 15.05 7.74 10.25
CA GLU A 91 14.55 9.08 9.90
C GLU A 91 13.03 9.09 9.78
N GLU A 92 12.47 8.04 9.18
CA GLU A 92 11.04 7.92 8.90
C GLU A 92 10.61 6.46 8.96
N ALA A 93 9.41 6.17 9.46
CA ALA A 93 8.86 4.82 9.40
C ALA A 93 7.34 4.82 9.27
N TYR A 94 6.83 3.87 8.50
CA TYR A 94 5.43 3.73 8.17
C TYR A 94 5.00 2.26 8.26
N ARG A 95 3.77 2.04 8.68
CA ARG A 95 3.08 0.75 8.56
C ARG A 95 1.93 0.89 7.60
N VAL A 96 1.81 -0.06 6.68
CA VAL A 96 0.68 -0.14 5.75
C VAL A 96 0.03 -1.50 5.93
N THR A 97 -1.28 -1.52 6.13
CA THR A 97 -2.06 -2.76 6.24
C THR A 97 -3.16 -2.75 5.20
N PHE A 98 -3.34 -3.85 4.48
CA PHE A 98 -4.41 -4.00 3.50
C PHE A 98 -4.86 -5.46 3.39
N VAL A 99 -6.02 -5.68 2.78
CA VAL A 99 -6.57 -7.02 2.53
C VAL A 99 -6.62 -7.27 1.03
N VAL A 100 -6.18 -8.45 0.57
CA VAL A 100 -6.19 -8.83 -0.85
C VAL A 100 -6.29 -10.35 -1.01
N ASP A 101 -6.58 -10.82 -2.23
CA ASP A 101 -6.44 -12.24 -2.59
C ASP A 101 -5.07 -12.79 -2.21
N ARG A 102 -5.03 -14.00 -1.64
CA ARG A 102 -3.78 -14.60 -1.17
C ARG A 102 -2.73 -14.77 -2.26
N GLY A 103 -3.13 -15.16 -3.47
CA GLY A 103 -2.22 -15.30 -4.60
C GLY A 103 -1.59 -13.96 -5.00
N ALA A 104 -2.38 -12.89 -5.01
CA ALA A 104 -1.87 -11.54 -5.26
C ALA A 104 -0.90 -11.06 -4.16
N ALA A 105 -1.17 -11.37 -2.89
CA ALA A 105 -0.26 -11.05 -1.79
C ALA A 105 1.09 -11.79 -1.91
N LEU A 106 1.10 -13.06 -2.30
CA LEU A 106 2.35 -13.79 -2.54
C LEU A 106 3.13 -13.19 -3.73
N GLY A 107 2.41 -12.77 -4.77
CA GLY A 107 2.98 -12.05 -5.91
C GLY A 107 3.59 -10.70 -5.56
N PHE A 108 3.04 -10.00 -4.56
CA PHE A 108 3.51 -8.69 -4.10
C PHE A 108 4.98 -8.70 -3.66
N CYS A 109 5.42 -9.75 -2.96
CA CYS A 109 6.83 -9.92 -2.58
C CYS A 109 7.76 -10.00 -3.80
N ALA A 110 7.35 -10.73 -4.84
CA ALA A 110 8.13 -10.88 -6.06
C ALA A 110 8.16 -9.59 -6.89
N SER A 111 6.99 -8.96 -7.10
CA SER A 111 6.91 -7.71 -7.88
C SER A 111 7.60 -6.54 -7.20
N GLY A 112 7.64 -6.52 -5.86
CA GLY A 112 8.34 -5.51 -5.07
C GLY A 112 9.86 -5.73 -4.97
N GLY A 113 10.39 -6.83 -5.51
CA GLY A 113 11.81 -7.17 -5.40
C GLY A 113 12.26 -7.47 -3.97
N LEU A 114 11.41 -8.14 -3.17
CA LEU A 114 11.61 -8.40 -1.74
C LEU A 114 12.27 -9.76 -1.45
N GLY A 115 12.97 -10.34 -2.43
CA GLY A 115 13.70 -11.60 -2.25
C GLY A 115 12.83 -12.87 -2.20
N GLY A 116 11.52 -12.74 -2.49
CA GLY A 116 10.55 -13.84 -2.44
C GLY A 116 9.95 -14.04 -1.04
N ASP A 117 8.83 -14.75 -0.97
CA ASP A 117 8.14 -15.04 0.29
C ASP A 117 8.71 -16.32 0.95
N LEU A 118 9.07 -16.22 2.23
CA LEU A 118 9.58 -17.33 3.04
C LEU A 118 8.58 -17.67 4.16
N PRO A 119 8.59 -18.89 4.73
CA PRO A 119 7.77 -19.20 5.90
C PRO A 119 8.09 -18.26 7.07
N ALA A 120 7.07 -17.61 7.64
CA ALA A 120 7.21 -16.74 8.81
C ALA A 120 7.05 -17.55 10.11
N VAL A 121 8.09 -18.30 10.52
CA VAL A 121 8.01 -19.14 11.73
C VAL A 121 8.09 -18.30 13.02
N ALA A 122 8.85 -17.22 12.98
CA ALA A 122 8.97 -16.23 14.04
C ALA A 122 9.40 -14.89 13.44
N LEU A 123 9.07 -13.79 14.13
CA LEU A 123 9.56 -12.46 13.79
C LEU A 123 10.73 -12.09 14.70
N THR A 124 11.73 -11.39 14.16
CA THR A 124 12.71 -10.69 14.99
C THR A 124 12.05 -9.50 15.68
N ALA A 125 12.68 -8.97 16.75
CA ALA A 125 12.18 -7.76 17.41
C ALA A 125 12.03 -6.60 16.42
N ASP A 126 13.00 -6.42 15.54
CA ASP A 126 12.96 -5.37 14.50
C ASP A 126 11.79 -5.60 13.52
N GLN A 127 11.48 -6.85 13.16
CA GLN A 127 10.34 -7.16 12.29
C GLN A 127 9.00 -6.93 12.99
N THR A 128 8.86 -7.38 14.25
CA THR A 128 7.68 -7.11 15.09
C THR A 128 7.44 -5.60 15.17
N GLU A 129 8.49 -4.83 15.44
CA GLU A 129 8.42 -3.39 15.58
C GLU A 129 8.13 -2.69 14.24
N ALA A 130 8.77 -3.11 13.15
CA ALA A 130 8.52 -2.57 11.82
C ALA A 130 7.08 -2.83 11.35
N LEU A 131 6.54 -4.02 11.62
CA LEU A 131 5.20 -4.45 11.17
C LEU A 131 4.07 -4.03 12.12
N GLY A 132 4.36 -3.81 13.41
CA GLY A 132 3.34 -3.59 14.44
C GLY A 132 2.52 -4.82 14.75
N VAL A 133 3.07 -6.01 14.53
CA VAL A 133 2.42 -7.31 14.77
C VAL A 133 3.09 -7.98 15.95
N GLU A 134 2.34 -8.22 17.01
CA GLU A 134 2.82 -8.89 18.22
C GLU A 134 2.57 -10.41 18.17
N GLY A 135 3.44 -11.15 18.88
CA GLY A 135 3.30 -12.59 19.03
C GLY A 135 3.90 -13.40 17.89
N THR A 136 3.62 -14.71 17.91
CA THR A 136 4.07 -15.64 16.87
C THR A 136 3.14 -15.52 15.66
N PRO A 137 3.68 -15.40 14.42
CA PRO A 137 2.85 -15.43 13.22
C PRO A 137 2.00 -16.70 13.16
N ALA A 138 0.80 -16.59 12.60
CA ALA A 138 -0.07 -17.74 12.43
C ALA A 138 0.57 -18.81 11.53
N GLN A 139 0.19 -20.07 11.72
CA GLN A 139 0.70 -21.15 10.90
C GLN A 139 0.31 -20.93 9.43
N GLY A 140 1.31 -20.89 8.55
CA GLY A 140 1.11 -20.64 7.13
C GLY A 140 1.36 -19.18 6.70
N SER A 141 1.65 -18.28 7.64
CA SER A 141 2.09 -16.92 7.33
C SER A 141 3.42 -16.91 6.58
N ARG A 142 3.61 -15.89 5.74
CA ARG A 142 4.79 -15.71 4.89
C ARG A 142 5.42 -14.34 5.13
N ILE A 143 6.74 -14.25 5.04
CA ILE A 143 7.48 -13.01 5.23
C ILE A 143 8.44 -12.79 4.07
N CYS A 144 8.57 -11.54 3.64
CA CYS A 144 9.60 -11.11 2.71
C CYS A 144 10.18 -9.77 3.19
N ALA A 145 11.47 -9.57 2.99
CA ALA A 145 12.14 -8.36 3.44
C ALA A 145 13.37 -8.07 2.59
N SER A 146 13.56 -6.81 2.23
CA SER A 146 14.72 -6.37 1.45
C SER A 146 14.87 -4.87 1.50
N GLN A 147 16.11 -4.40 1.42
CA GLN A 147 16.39 -2.99 1.13
C GLN A 147 15.92 -2.65 -0.29
N TRP A 148 15.49 -1.42 -0.52
CA TRP A 148 15.13 -0.97 -1.85
C TRP A 148 16.39 -0.71 -2.69
N PRO A 149 16.61 -1.40 -3.83
CA PRO A 149 17.87 -1.28 -4.57
C PRO A 149 18.20 0.14 -5.04
N GLU A 150 17.18 0.91 -5.41
CA GLU A 150 17.32 2.27 -5.92
C GLU A 150 17.62 3.28 -4.80
N ASN A 151 17.17 2.99 -3.58
CA ASN A 151 17.53 3.76 -2.39
C ASN A 151 17.68 2.84 -1.17
N PRO A 152 18.89 2.32 -0.91
CA PRO A 152 19.13 1.34 0.15
C PRO A 152 18.90 1.85 1.57
N ALA A 153 18.64 3.16 1.76
CA ALA A 153 18.19 3.69 3.03
C ALA A 153 16.81 3.12 3.43
N TRP A 154 15.99 2.69 2.47
CA TRP A 154 14.68 2.10 2.73
C TRP A 154 14.79 0.59 2.98
N GLN A 155 14.57 0.18 4.22
CA GLN A 155 14.27 -1.18 4.61
C GLN A 155 12.78 -1.45 4.46
N ARG A 156 12.43 -2.60 3.87
CA ARG A 156 11.05 -3.00 3.60
C ARG A 156 10.83 -4.40 4.15
N THR A 157 9.77 -4.58 4.92
CA THR A 157 9.40 -5.86 5.54
C THR A 157 7.91 -6.08 5.29
N VAL A 158 7.52 -7.28 4.88
CA VAL A 158 6.13 -7.63 4.59
C VAL A 158 5.80 -8.94 5.26
N LEU A 159 4.69 -9.00 6.00
CA LEU A 159 4.09 -10.21 6.52
C LEU A 159 2.73 -10.44 5.85
N ILE A 160 2.50 -11.66 5.41
CA ILE A 160 1.27 -12.12 4.76
C ILE A 160 0.64 -13.17 5.69
N GLU A 161 -0.55 -12.89 6.22
CA GLU A 161 -1.29 -13.81 7.10
C GLU A 161 -1.83 -15.02 6.34
N PRO A 162 -2.27 -16.14 6.98
CA PRO A 162 -2.54 -17.40 6.29
C PRO A 162 -3.92 -17.49 5.62
N ASP A 163 -4.83 -16.54 5.92
CA ASP A 163 -6.20 -16.53 5.41
C ASP A 163 -6.31 -16.21 3.91
N ASP A 164 -7.52 -16.34 3.37
CA ASP A 164 -7.89 -15.89 2.02
C ASP A 164 -9.34 -15.33 2.02
N PRO A 165 -9.55 -14.03 1.75
CA PRO A 165 -8.53 -13.02 1.47
C PRO A 165 -7.57 -12.84 2.66
N THR A 166 -6.32 -12.50 2.36
CA THR A 166 -5.27 -12.36 3.37
C THR A 166 -5.08 -10.91 3.78
N THR A 167 -4.76 -10.70 5.06
CA THR A 167 -4.22 -9.44 5.54
C THR A 167 -2.72 -9.38 5.28
N VAL A 168 -2.26 -8.29 4.69
CA VAL A 168 -0.85 -8.00 4.46
C VAL A 168 -0.44 -6.82 5.35
N HIS A 169 0.62 -7.02 6.13
CA HIS A 169 1.27 -6.00 6.93
C HIS A 169 2.58 -5.61 6.25
N VAL A 170 2.81 -4.32 6.04
CA VAL A 170 4.02 -3.79 5.43
C VAL A 170 4.65 -2.78 6.38
N GLY A 171 5.90 -3.03 6.78
CA GLY A 171 6.75 -2.08 7.49
C GLY A 171 7.75 -1.45 6.52
N LEU A 172 7.78 -0.12 6.49
CA LEU A 172 8.74 0.67 5.72
C LEU A 172 9.54 1.54 6.68
N GLU A 173 10.86 1.42 6.65
CA GLU A 173 11.74 2.21 7.50
C GLU A 173 12.84 2.83 6.65
N ARG A 174 13.05 4.13 6.81
CA ARG A 174 14.14 4.85 6.18
C ARG A 174 15.23 5.10 7.23
N TRP A 175 16.38 4.47 7.05
CA TRP A 175 17.50 4.57 7.98
C TRP A 175 18.36 5.80 7.66
N SER A 176 18.84 6.47 8.70
CA SER A 176 19.85 7.51 8.58
C SER A 176 21.18 6.88 8.16
N ARG A 177 21.87 7.49 7.19
CA ARG A 177 23.19 7.01 6.75
C ARG A 177 24.29 7.24 7.78
#